data_AF-A0A854CNR9-F1
#
_entry.id   AF-A0A854CNR9-F1
#
_cell.length_a   1.000
_cell.length_b   1.000
_cell.length_c   1.000
_cell.angle_alpha   90.00
_cell.angle_beta   90.00
_cell.angle_gamma   90.00
#
_symmetry.space_group_name_H-M   'P 1'
#
loop_
_entity.id
_entity.type
_entity.pdbx_description
1 polymer ?
#
loop_
_entity_poly.entity_id
_entity_poly.type
_entity_poly.pdbx_seq_one_letter_code
_entity_poly.pdbx_strand_id
1 'polypeptide(L)'
;MTSPLAAALSLALLGADFVATLGQAATPPAPATLTAEAPADARFRAIYEKEWAWRQAETGQADEDSDTTGDNTHLPDVSATAQQPRLAVWDGVLKQLDGIDPKQLSPANQINLAIYRPQVENLAADVRMRLYEMPFNVFPD
;
A
#
# COMPACT_ATOMS: atom_id res chain seq x y z
N MET A 1 29.86 22.64 -21.46
CA MET A 1 30.84 22.09 -22.42
C MET A 1 31.03 20.61 -22.09
N THR A 2 30.02 19.77 -22.26
CA THR A 2 29.77 18.92 -23.47
C THR A 2 31.02 18.23 -23.99
N SER A 3 31.19 16.94 -23.68
CA SER A 3 31.84 15.96 -24.55
C SER A 3 31.83 14.55 -23.94
N PRO A 4 31.92 13.49 -24.77
CA PRO A 4 30.77 12.60 -24.97
C PRO A 4 31.10 11.10 -24.89
N LEU A 5 30.03 10.29 -25.02
CA LEU A 5 30.05 8.90 -25.47
C LEU A 5 30.93 8.67 -26.71
N ALA A 6 31.63 7.53 -26.74
CA ALA A 6 31.70 6.56 -27.86
C ALA A 6 32.86 5.58 -27.56
N ALA A 7 32.62 4.27 -27.46
CA ALA A 7 32.72 3.30 -28.56
C ALA A 7 34.19 3.14 -29.05
N ALA A 8 34.79 1.98 -29.29
CA ALA A 8 34.30 0.63 -29.52
C ALA A 8 35.51 -0.34 -29.60
N LEU A 9 35.21 -1.63 -29.73
CA LEU A 9 35.88 -2.65 -30.57
C LEU A 9 37.32 -3.09 -30.17
N SER A 10 37.56 -4.30 -29.64
CA SER A 10 37.48 -5.68 -30.20
C SER A 10 38.85 -6.25 -30.64
N LEU A 11 38.93 -7.60 -30.63
CA LEU A 11 39.98 -8.53 -31.11
C LEU A 11 41.16 -8.77 -30.13
N ALA A 12 41.65 -9.99 -29.85
CA ALA A 12 41.72 -11.24 -30.61
C ALA A 12 42.12 -12.36 -29.58
N LEU A 13 41.44 -13.51 -29.46
CA LEU A 13 41.57 -14.80 -30.19
C LEU A 13 42.30 -15.91 -29.38
N LEU A 14 41.61 -17.07 -29.31
CA LEU A 14 42.07 -18.47 -29.16
C LEU A 14 42.54 -19.02 -27.81
N GLY A 15 41.72 -19.92 -27.27
CA GLY A 15 42.09 -20.99 -26.35
C GLY A 15 40.92 -21.95 -26.22
N ALA A 16 40.90 -22.99 -27.06
CA ALA A 16 39.85 -24.00 -27.07
C ALA A 16 40.12 -25.03 -25.96
N ASP A 17 39.22 -25.11 -24.98
CA ASP A 17 39.03 -26.28 -24.13
C ASP A 17 37.54 -26.59 -24.09
N PHE A 18 37.07 -27.34 -25.09
CA PHE A 18 35.71 -27.85 -25.14
C PHE A 18 35.62 -29.06 -24.19
N VAL A 19 35.45 -28.80 -22.90
CA VAL A 19 35.08 -29.86 -21.95
C VAL A 19 33.61 -30.17 -22.19
N ALA A 20 33.34 -31.32 -22.82
CA ALA A 20 32.01 -31.86 -22.94
C ALA A 20 31.46 -32.19 -21.54
N THR A 21 30.72 -31.25 -20.94
CA THR A 21 29.93 -31.50 -19.74
C THR A 21 28.81 -32.48 -20.10
N LEU A 22 28.91 -33.70 -19.58
CA LEU A 22 27.82 -34.68 -19.57
C LEU A 22 26.57 -34.01 -18.97
N GLY A 23 25.45 -34.15 -19.67
CA GLY A 23 24.21 -33.42 -19.43
C GLY A 23 23.76 -33.42 -17.97
N GLN A 24 23.62 -32.22 -17.41
CA GLN A 24 22.80 -32.01 -16.23
C GLN A 24 21.35 -32.33 -16.63
N ALA A 25 20.82 -33.46 -16.17
CA ALA A 25 19.39 -33.73 -16.26
C ALA A 25 18.67 -32.60 -15.52
N ALA A 26 17.99 -31.72 -16.26
CA ALA A 26 17.16 -30.68 -15.71
C ALA A 26 16.07 -31.35 -14.86
N THR A 27 16.17 -31.22 -13.54
CA THR A 27 15.08 -31.59 -12.64
C THR A 27 13.93 -30.63 -12.97
N PRO A 28 12.75 -31.12 -13.37
CA PRO A 28 11.62 -30.23 -13.61
C PRO A 28 11.38 -29.43 -12.32
N PRO A 29 11.20 -28.09 -12.41
CA PRO A 29 10.89 -27.29 -11.23
C PRO A 29 9.63 -27.87 -10.60
N ALA A 30 9.70 -28.18 -9.30
CA ALA A 30 8.53 -28.57 -8.55
C ALA A 30 7.47 -27.46 -8.70
N PRO A 31 6.20 -27.80 -8.93
CA PRO A 31 5.15 -26.80 -9.02
C PRO A 31 5.16 -25.97 -7.74
N ALA A 32 5.31 -24.65 -7.89
CA ALA A 32 5.21 -23.73 -6.77
C ALA A 32 3.79 -23.84 -6.21
N THR A 33 3.66 -24.42 -5.02
CA THR A 33 2.43 -24.38 -4.26
C THR A 33 2.19 -22.93 -3.84
N LEU A 34 1.15 -22.31 -4.40
CA LEU A 34 0.61 -21.06 -3.87
C LEU A 34 0.21 -21.34 -2.42
N THR A 35 1.00 -20.82 -1.48
CA THR A 35 0.71 -20.97 -0.05
C THR A 35 -0.58 -20.21 0.22
N ALA A 36 -1.59 -20.91 0.75
CA ALA A 36 -2.83 -20.27 1.16
C ALA A 36 -2.54 -19.21 2.22
N GLU A 37 -3.16 -18.04 2.07
CA GLU A 37 -2.98 -16.92 2.98
C GLU A 37 -3.38 -17.29 4.41
N ALA A 38 -2.58 -16.85 5.39
CA ALA A 38 -2.87 -17.10 6.79
C ALA A 38 -4.21 -16.44 7.18
N PRO A 39 -5.07 -17.06 8.01
CA PRO A 39 -6.35 -16.47 8.41
C PRO A 39 -6.23 -15.08 9.06
N ALA A 40 -5.14 -14.83 9.80
CA ALA A 40 -4.88 -13.52 10.40
C ALA A 40 -4.55 -12.46 9.33
N ASP A 41 -3.78 -12.82 8.31
CA ASP A 41 -3.47 -11.96 7.17
C ASP A 41 -4.75 -11.62 6.38
N ALA A 42 -5.57 -12.62 6.09
CA ALA A 42 -6.86 -12.41 5.41
C ALA A 42 -7.81 -11.52 6.21
N ARG A 43 -7.83 -11.66 7.55
CA ARG A 43 -8.62 -10.79 8.43
C ARG A 43 -8.09 -9.36 8.43
N PHE A 44 -6.78 -9.16 8.50
CA PHE A 44 -6.17 -7.84 8.41
C PHE A 44 -6.49 -7.17 7.07
N ARG A 45 -6.36 -7.91 5.97
CA ARG A 45 -6.75 -7.45 4.63
C ARG A 45 -8.18 -6.99 4.55
N ALA A 46 -9.11 -7.82 5.01
CA ALA A 46 -10.53 -7.49 4.98
C ALA A 46 -10.85 -6.19 5.74
N ILE A 47 -10.11 -5.87 6.81
CA ILE A 47 -10.31 -4.63 7.56
C ILE A 47 -9.87 -3.42 6.73
N TYR A 48 -8.63 -3.40 6.22
CA TYR A 48 -8.14 -2.23 5.51
C TYR A 48 -8.83 -2.04 4.14
N GLU A 49 -9.20 -3.11 3.44
CA GLU A 49 -9.92 -3.00 2.17
C GLU A 49 -11.33 -2.43 2.36
N LYS A 50 -12.03 -2.89 3.40
CA LYS A 50 -13.36 -2.36 3.73
C LYS A 50 -13.30 -0.89 4.10
N GLU A 51 -12.35 -0.53 4.94
CA GLU A 51 -12.16 0.85 5.37
C GLU A 51 -11.78 1.75 4.18
N TRP A 52 -10.84 1.31 3.34
CA TRP A 52 -10.44 2.03 2.14
C TRP A 52 -11.61 2.23 1.18
N ALA A 53 -12.38 1.19 0.89
CA ALA A 53 -13.54 1.27 0.01
C ALA A 53 -14.60 2.26 0.56
N TRP A 54 -14.85 2.25 1.87
CA TRP A 54 -15.73 3.24 2.50
C TRP A 54 -15.20 4.65 2.34
N ARG A 55 -13.91 4.87 2.58
CA ARG A 55 -13.30 6.20 2.47
C ARG A 55 -13.35 6.73 1.05
N GLN A 56 -13.08 5.88 0.06
CA GLN A 56 -13.19 6.23 -1.36
C GLN A 56 -14.62 6.65 -1.74
N ALA A 57 -15.64 5.98 -1.20
CA ALA A 57 -17.03 6.38 -1.38
C ALA A 57 -17.34 7.72 -0.70
N GLU A 58 -16.78 7.98 0.49
CA GLU A 58 -17.04 9.17 1.30
C GLU A 58 -16.34 10.44 0.79
N THR A 59 -15.12 10.34 0.26
CA THR A 59 -14.28 11.51 -0.08
C THR A 59 -14.07 11.75 -1.57
N GLY A 60 -14.75 11.01 -2.44
CA GLY A 60 -14.39 11.01 -3.86
C GLY A 60 -13.16 10.14 -4.12
N GLN A 61 -13.13 9.50 -5.29
CA GLN A 61 -11.86 9.09 -5.89
C GLN A 61 -11.12 10.38 -6.23
N ALA A 62 -10.36 10.91 -5.28
CA ALA A 62 -9.44 12.01 -5.53
C ALA A 62 -8.22 11.41 -6.23
N ASP A 63 -8.41 10.94 -7.45
CA ASP A 63 -7.33 10.47 -8.30
C ASP A 63 -7.47 11.14 -9.66
N GLU A 64 -6.64 12.16 -9.88
CA GLU A 64 -6.53 12.85 -11.17
C GLU A 64 -5.76 11.98 -12.20
N ASP A 65 -5.15 10.87 -11.76
CA ASP A 65 -4.25 9.99 -12.53
C ASP A 65 -4.84 8.57 -12.73
N SER A 66 -6.04 8.30 -12.18
CA SER A 66 -6.79 7.07 -12.41
C SER A 66 -7.81 7.22 -13.54
N ASP A 67 -7.77 6.28 -14.48
CA ASP A 67 -8.79 6.09 -15.53
C ASP A 67 -10.19 5.76 -14.97
N THR A 68 -10.32 5.56 -13.65
CA THR A 68 -11.64 5.49 -12.99
C THR A 68 -12.12 6.90 -12.73
N THR A 69 -12.97 7.42 -13.61
CA THR A 69 -13.82 8.56 -13.27
C THR A 69 -14.55 8.23 -11.97
N GLY A 70 -14.18 8.89 -10.87
CA GLY A 70 -14.91 8.71 -9.62
C GLY A 70 -16.38 9.02 -9.84
N ASP A 71 -17.26 8.06 -9.55
CA ASP A 71 -18.73 8.24 -9.65
C ASP A 71 -19.27 9.28 -8.64
N ASN A 72 -18.40 9.91 -7.86
CA ASN A 72 -18.76 10.94 -6.90
C ASN A 72 -19.02 12.27 -7.61
N THR A 73 -20.29 12.53 -7.91
CA THR A 73 -20.80 13.77 -8.53
C THR A 73 -20.84 14.96 -7.57
N HIS A 74 -20.29 14.83 -6.36
CA HIS A 74 -20.32 15.85 -5.32
C HIS A 74 -18.97 15.96 -4.61
N LEU A 75 -18.66 17.16 -4.12
CA LEU A 75 -17.52 17.38 -3.24
C LEU A 75 -17.81 16.76 -1.85
N PRO A 76 -16.78 16.27 -1.14
CA PRO A 76 -16.96 15.71 0.20
C PRO A 76 -17.55 16.74 1.18
N ASP A 77 -18.49 16.31 2.03
CA ASP A 77 -18.99 17.15 3.11
C ASP A 77 -17.90 17.31 4.18
N VAL A 78 -17.40 18.53 4.35
CA VAL A 78 -16.37 18.88 5.35
C VAL A 78 -16.96 19.46 6.64
N SER A 79 -18.29 19.54 6.75
CA SER A 79 -18.98 20.11 7.91
C SER A 79 -18.79 19.28 9.18
N ALA A 80 -18.94 19.91 10.34
CA ALA A 80 -18.87 19.22 11.64
C ALA A 80 -19.85 18.04 11.75
N THR A 81 -21.02 18.13 11.09
CA THR A 81 -22.04 17.08 11.06
C THR A 81 -21.53 15.80 10.39
N ALA A 82 -20.70 15.92 9.35
CA ALA A 82 -20.11 14.78 8.64
C ALA A 82 -18.92 14.15 9.40
N GLN A 83 -18.28 14.88 10.32
CA GLN A 83 -17.07 14.40 10.99
C GLN A 83 -17.35 13.33 12.07
N GLN A 84 -18.46 13.46 12.83
CA GLN A 84 -18.79 12.50 13.89
C GLN A 84 -19.06 11.06 13.37
N PRO A 85 -19.82 10.87 12.27
CA PRO A 85 -19.93 9.55 11.64
C PRO A 85 -18.58 8.97 11.20
N ARG A 86 -17.66 9.79 10.67
CA ARG A 86 -16.32 9.34 10.27
C ARG A 86 -15.51 8.84 11.46
N LEU A 87 -15.56 9.57 12.58
CA LEU A 87 -14.91 9.14 13.83
C LEU A 87 -15.42 7.77 14.28
N ALA A 88 -16.73 7.52 14.21
CA ALA A 88 -17.30 6.23 14.58
C ALA A 88 -16.78 5.08 13.69
N VAL A 89 -16.57 5.33 12.40
CA VAL A 89 -15.98 4.34 11.49
C VAL A 89 -14.54 4.03 11.88
N TRP A 90 -13.69 5.04 12.07
CA TRP A 90 -12.29 4.83 12.45
C TRP A 90 -12.15 4.18 13.82
N ASP A 91 -12.98 4.53 14.80
CA ASP A 91 -13.00 3.87 16.10
C ASP A 91 -13.41 2.39 15.99
N GLY A 92 -14.37 2.10 15.10
CA GLY A 92 -14.74 0.73 14.77
C GLY A 92 -13.60 -0.05 14.10
N VAL A 93 -12.80 0.59 13.26
CA VAL A 93 -11.62 -0.02 12.61
C VAL A 93 -10.53 -0.28 13.64
N LEU A 94 -10.17 0.71 14.46
CA LEU A 94 -9.17 0.56 15.52
C LEU A 94 -9.52 -0.60 16.46
N LYS A 95 -10.79 -0.72 16.87
CA LYS A 95 -11.26 -1.84 17.68
C LYS A 95 -11.10 -3.19 16.98
N GLN A 96 -11.29 -3.26 15.67
CA GLN A 96 -11.07 -4.48 14.90
C GLN A 96 -9.58 -4.83 14.82
N LEU A 97 -8.72 -3.82 14.64
CA LEU A 97 -7.26 -3.97 14.61
C LEU A 97 -6.70 -4.40 15.97
N ASP A 98 -7.20 -3.86 17.07
CA ASP A 98 -6.82 -4.28 18.44
C ASP A 98 -7.15 -5.75 18.72
N GLY A 99 -8.07 -6.34 17.95
CA GLY A 99 -8.42 -7.76 18.01
C GLY A 99 -7.54 -8.67 17.14
N ILE A 100 -6.50 -8.15 16.48
CA ILE A 100 -5.50 -8.94 15.74
C ILE A 100 -4.26 -9.10 16.61
N ASP A 101 -3.82 -10.34 16.80
CA ASP A 101 -2.51 -10.63 17.40
C ASP A 101 -1.42 -10.47 16.34
N PRO A 102 -0.50 -9.48 16.44
CA PRO A 102 0.53 -9.26 15.43
C PRO A 102 1.42 -10.49 15.22
N LYS A 103 1.60 -11.33 16.23
CA LYS A 103 2.46 -12.53 16.12
C LYS A 103 1.87 -13.60 15.19
N GLN A 104 0.57 -13.52 14.88
CA GLN A 104 -0.10 -14.43 13.96
C GLN A 104 -0.09 -13.92 12.51
N LEU A 105 0.38 -12.69 12.28
CA LEU A 105 0.56 -12.13 10.95
C LEU A 105 1.88 -12.57 10.34
N SER A 106 1.92 -12.63 9.02
CA SER A 106 3.18 -12.75 8.29
C SER A 106 4.13 -11.58 8.61
N PRO A 107 5.46 -11.73 8.45
CA PRO A 107 6.41 -10.66 8.75
C PRO A 107 6.11 -9.34 8.02
N ALA A 108 5.64 -9.42 6.77
CA ALA A 108 5.24 -8.24 6.01
C ALA A 108 4.00 -7.56 6.63
N ASN A 109 2.99 -8.34 7.01
CA ASN A 109 1.77 -7.78 7.60
C ASN A 109 1.95 -7.29 9.03
N GLN A 110 2.94 -7.78 9.78
CA GLN A 110 3.34 -7.16 11.05
C GLN A 110 3.77 -5.70 10.84
N ILE A 111 4.57 -5.45 9.81
CA ILE A 111 5.01 -4.10 9.44
C ILE A 111 3.82 -3.29 8.93
N ASN A 112 3.01 -3.84 8.03
CA ASN A 112 1.84 -3.14 7.49
C ASN A 112 0.84 -2.76 8.59
N LEU A 113 0.58 -3.65 9.57
CA LEU A 113 -0.27 -3.35 10.72
C LEU A 113 0.33 -2.23 11.58
N ALA A 114 1.64 -2.28 11.84
CA ALA A 114 2.36 -1.27 12.62
C ALA A 114 2.37 0.12 11.96
N ILE A 115 2.17 0.18 10.64
CA ILE A 115 2.05 1.42 9.87
C ILE A 115 0.59 1.87 9.78
N TYR A 116 -0.32 0.96 9.42
CA TYR A 116 -1.72 1.27 9.16
C TYR A 116 -2.47 1.69 10.43
N ARG A 117 -2.22 1.03 11.57
CA ARG A 117 -2.92 1.37 12.83
C ARG A 117 -2.68 2.83 13.24
N PRO A 118 -1.44 3.35 13.32
CA PRO A 118 -1.20 4.77 13.59
C PRO A 118 -1.82 5.74 12.58
N GLN A 119 -1.93 5.36 11.29
CA GLN A 119 -2.61 6.22 10.30
C GLN A 119 -4.09 6.39 10.65
N VAL A 120 -4.78 5.30 11.01
CA VAL A 120 -6.18 5.36 11.44
C VAL A 120 -6.33 6.10 12.77
N GLU A 121 -5.38 5.96 13.70
CA GLU A 121 -5.35 6.73 14.93
C GLU A 121 -5.26 8.23 14.68
N ASN A 122 -4.38 8.66 13.77
CA ASN A 122 -4.23 10.06 13.41
C ASN A 122 -5.51 10.62 12.78
N LEU A 123 -6.15 9.87 11.87
CA LEU A 123 -7.42 10.29 11.27
C LEU A 123 -8.53 10.49 12.32
N ALA A 124 -8.62 9.58 13.29
CA ALA A 124 -9.55 9.71 14.40
C ALA A 124 -9.18 10.88 15.32
N ALA A 125 -7.88 11.09 15.57
CA ALA A 125 -7.38 12.22 16.36
C ALA A 125 -7.68 13.56 15.69
N ASP A 126 -7.55 13.68 14.38
CA ASP A 126 -7.83 14.89 13.62
C ASP A 126 -9.27 15.37 13.82
N VAL A 127 -10.23 14.44 13.82
CA VAL A 127 -11.64 14.76 14.11
C VAL A 127 -11.85 15.11 15.58
N ARG A 128 -11.26 14.34 16.51
CA ARG A 128 -11.37 14.64 17.95
C ARG A 128 -10.81 16.01 18.32
N MET A 129 -9.71 16.39 17.69
CA MET A 129 -9.04 17.68 17.85
C MET A 129 -9.66 18.79 16.98
N ARG A 130 -10.69 18.46 16.19
CA ARG A 130 -11.43 19.40 15.35
C ARG A 130 -10.53 20.16 14.38
N LEU A 131 -9.56 19.47 13.77
CA LEU A 131 -8.64 20.08 12.81
C LEU A 131 -9.37 20.70 11.60
N TYR A 132 -10.57 20.20 11.27
CA TYR A 132 -11.46 20.77 10.25
C TYR A 132 -11.98 22.18 10.58
N GLU A 133 -11.76 22.69 11.79
CA GLU A 133 -12.11 24.06 12.21
C GLU A 133 -10.91 25.00 12.24
N MET A 134 -9.69 24.48 11.99
CA MET A 134 -8.51 25.33 11.97
C MET A 134 -8.59 26.36 10.84
N PRO A 135 -8.17 27.61 11.11
CA PRO A 135 -8.16 28.64 10.07
C PRO A 135 -7.22 28.22 8.92
N PHE A 136 -7.57 28.63 7.70
CA PHE A 136 -6.74 28.40 6.53
C PHE A 136 -5.33 28.95 6.76
N ASN A 137 -4.33 28.09 6.64
CA ASN A 137 -2.92 28.48 6.70
C ASN A 137 -2.54 29.17 5.38
N VAL A 138 -2.12 30.43 5.44
CA VAL A 138 -1.41 31.10 4.35
C VAL A 138 0.06 30.70 4.44
N PHE A 139 0.60 30.09 3.39
CA PHE A 139 2.03 29.88 3.26
C PHE A 139 2.67 31.24 2.91
N PRO A 140 3.59 31.78 3.72
CA PRO A 140 4.30 33.00 3.35
C PRO A 140 5.21 32.73 2.16
N ASP A 141 5.23 33.69 1.24
CA ASP A 141 6.00 33.74 -0.03
C ASP A 141 7.51 33.49 0.15
#